data_AF-H1W5Q1-F1
#
_entry.id   AF-H1W5Q1-F1
#
_cell.length_a   1.000
_cell.length_b   1.000
_cell.length_c   1.000
_cell.angle_alpha   90.00
_cell.angle_beta   90.00
_cell.angle_gamma   90.00
#
_symmetry.space_group_name_H-M   'P 1'
#
loop_
_entity.id
_entity.type
_entity.pdbx_description
1 polymer ?
#
loop_
_entity_poly.entity_id
_entity_poly.type
_entity_poly.pdbx_seq_one_letter_code
_entity_poly.pdbx_strand_id
1 'polypeptide(L)'
;SIIALCMPPHSSHELQPLDVGCFSPLKHSYSKEIEKMMRMQISHITKDDFFPAFKAAFFASMGENNVRAGFRQAGLVPFNPEVVLSRLDFKPKTPTPSNSRPSSRGSWDAKTPTTALEGVRSASSLKKKIQAHQGSSPTPMYEVIDFQARGISKLAHRLAIVEAENRKLRTGIEVLSKRRRAKKTRLRLGGSLNTAEAEALQVEKGGVDAGGENNPQKEGRTEGAEPRARRCGNCGKSGHNARTCEVVWDSDEEEGDK
;
A
#
# COMPACT_ATOMS: atom_id res chain seq x y z
N SER A 1 5.06 -34.34 30.37
CA SER A 1 4.77 -35.40 29.38
C SER A 1 4.32 -34.72 28.10
N ILE A 2 4.86 -35.11 26.95
CA ILE A 2 4.43 -34.63 25.63
C ILE A 2 3.68 -35.79 24.97
N ILE A 3 2.44 -35.56 24.54
CA ILE A 3 1.62 -36.56 23.83
C ILE A 3 1.57 -36.16 22.36
N ALA A 4 2.06 -37.03 21.48
CA ALA A 4 2.01 -36.82 20.04
C ALA A 4 0.63 -37.28 19.50
N LEU A 5 -0.02 -36.40 18.74
CA LEU A 5 -1.25 -36.71 18.01
C LEU A 5 -0.88 -37.08 16.57
N CYS A 6 -1.14 -38.33 16.18
CA CYS A 6 -0.93 -38.80 14.81
C CYS A 6 -2.18 -38.51 13.97
N MET A 7 -2.00 -37.77 12.88
CA MET A 7 -3.08 -37.47 11.93
C MET A 7 -3.04 -38.45 10.76
N PRO A 8 -4.20 -38.88 10.24
CA PRO A 8 -4.27 -39.61 8.97
C PRO A 8 -3.63 -38.83 7.81
N PRO A 9 -3.13 -39.52 6.78
CA PRO A 9 -2.61 -38.84 5.58
C PRO A 9 -3.67 -37.94 4.96
N HIS A 10 -3.22 -36.81 4.40
CA HIS A 10 -4.06 -35.80 3.73
C HIS A 10 -5.15 -35.14 4.60
N SER A 11 -5.12 -35.28 5.93
CA SER A 11 -6.14 -34.71 6.84
C SER A 11 -5.76 -33.39 7.51
N SER A 12 -4.61 -32.79 7.16
CA SER A 12 -4.12 -31.56 7.82
C SER A 12 -5.12 -30.41 7.76
N HIS A 13 -5.75 -30.24 6.59
CA HIS A 13 -6.77 -29.20 6.35
C HIS A 13 -8.04 -29.36 7.18
N GLU A 14 -8.23 -30.48 7.88
CA GLU A 14 -9.36 -30.74 8.76
C GLU A 14 -8.95 -30.78 10.24
N LEU A 15 -7.80 -31.39 10.53
CA LEU A 15 -7.39 -31.71 11.90
C LEU A 15 -6.33 -30.77 12.49
N GLN A 16 -5.64 -29.96 11.68
CA GLN A 16 -4.64 -29.03 12.19
C GLN A 16 -5.28 -27.68 12.57
N PRO A 17 -5.24 -27.27 13.85
CA PRO A 17 -5.82 -26.00 14.32
C PRO A 17 -5.31 -24.76 13.56
N LEU A 18 -4.05 -24.81 13.10
CA LEU A 18 -3.44 -23.72 12.34
C LEU A 18 -4.07 -23.59 10.95
N ASP A 19 -4.26 -24.72 10.25
CA ASP A 19 -4.83 -24.76 8.90
C ASP A 19 -6.31 -24.32 8.91
N VAL A 20 -7.11 -24.86 9.84
CA VAL A 20 -8.56 -24.58 9.88
C VAL A 20 -8.90 -23.19 10.46
N GLY A 21 -8.08 -22.67 11.39
CA GLY A 21 -8.46 -21.49 12.17
C GLY A 21 -7.56 -20.27 11.99
N CYS A 22 -6.25 -20.45 11.83
CA CYS A 22 -5.30 -19.35 12.02
C CYS A 22 -4.70 -18.82 10.71
N PHE A 23 -4.41 -19.70 9.75
CA PHE A 23 -3.76 -19.29 8.50
C PHE A 23 -4.65 -18.46 7.58
N SER A 24 -5.97 -18.69 7.58
CA SER A 24 -6.90 -17.86 6.80
C SER A 24 -6.94 -16.40 7.31
N PRO A 25 -7.16 -16.13 8.61
CA PRO A 25 -7.00 -14.78 9.17
C PRO A 25 -5.62 -14.16 8.95
N LEU A 26 -4.55 -14.95 9.08
CA LEU A 26 -3.18 -14.48 8.84
C LEU A 26 -2.99 -14.02 7.40
N LYS A 27 -3.40 -14.85 6.42
CA LYS A 27 -3.35 -14.51 4.99
C LYS A 27 -4.11 -13.22 4.72
N HIS A 28 -5.32 -13.09 5.26
CA HIS A 28 -6.14 -11.90 5.11
C HIS A 28 -5.49 -10.64 5.71
N SER A 29 -4.97 -10.74 6.93
CA SER A 29 -4.30 -9.63 7.59
C SER A 29 -3.02 -9.22 6.86
N TYR A 30 -2.26 -10.19 6.35
CA TYR A 30 -1.07 -9.92 5.57
C TYR A 30 -1.42 -9.26 4.22
N SER A 31 -2.44 -9.76 3.52
CA SER A 31 -2.96 -9.13 2.30
C SER A 31 -3.33 -7.66 2.53
N LYS A 32 -3.93 -7.31 3.68
CA LYS A 32 -4.21 -5.91 4.04
C LYS A 32 -2.95 -5.05 4.18
N GLU A 33 -1.90 -5.57 4.80
CA GLU A 33 -0.62 -4.85 4.90
C GLU A 33 0.02 -4.67 3.52
N ILE A 34 -0.08 -5.67 2.65
CA ILE A 34 0.38 -5.56 1.25
C ILE A 34 -0.42 -4.51 0.49
N GLU A 35 -1.75 -4.53 0.56
CA GLU A 35 -2.59 -3.52 -0.07
C GLU A 35 -2.25 -2.11 0.40
N LYS A 36 -1.97 -1.93 1.70
CA LYS A 36 -1.56 -0.66 2.26
C LYS A 36 -0.23 -0.19 1.66
N MET A 37 0.74 -1.09 1.51
CA MET A 37 2.02 -0.80 0.84
C MET A 37 1.83 -0.45 -0.65
N MET A 38 0.97 -1.19 -1.36
CA MET A 38 0.65 -0.89 -2.76
C MET A 38 0.03 0.50 -2.92
N ARG A 39 -0.88 0.91 -2.01
CA ARG A 39 -1.45 2.27 -1.99
C ARG A 39 -0.40 3.35 -1.77
N MET A 40 0.73 3.03 -1.14
CA MET A 40 1.88 3.92 -0.98
C MET A 40 2.88 3.86 -2.16
N GLN A 41 2.49 3.26 -3.29
CA GLN A 41 3.32 3.07 -4.48
C GLN A 41 4.56 2.18 -4.25
N ILE A 42 4.51 1.30 -3.23
CA ILE A 42 5.50 0.24 -3.04
C ILE A 42 4.99 -0.98 -3.81
N SER A 43 5.51 -1.18 -5.03
CA SER A 43 5.12 -2.28 -5.92
C SER A 43 5.95 -3.54 -5.72
N HIS A 44 7.11 -3.44 -5.07
CA HIS A 44 8.01 -4.55 -4.81
C HIS A 44 8.28 -4.68 -3.32
N ILE A 45 8.04 -5.87 -2.76
CA ILE A 45 8.24 -6.19 -1.35
C ILE A 45 9.66 -6.73 -1.16
N THR A 46 10.50 -6.00 -0.43
CA THR A 46 11.82 -6.50 -0.02
C THR A 46 11.72 -7.28 1.30
N LYS A 47 12.80 -7.94 1.73
CA LYS A 47 12.85 -8.59 3.05
C LYS A 47 12.61 -7.58 4.19
N ASP A 48 13.11 -6.35 4.03
CA ASP A 48 12.93 -5.26 5.00
C ASP A 48 11.46 -4.81 5.10
N ASP A 49 10.67 -4.99 4.04
CA ASP A 49 9.23 -4.70 4.04
C ASP A 49 8.41 -5.92 4.52
N PHE A 50 8.86 -7.14 4.21
CA PHE A 50 8.19 -8.40 4.57
C PHE A 50 8.09 -8.58 6.08
N PHE A 51 9.21 -8.50 6.81
CA PHE A 51 9.21 -8.84 8.24
C PHE A 51 8.29 -7.94 9.08
N PRO A 52 8.30 -6.60 8.90
CA PRO A 52 7.36 -5.73 9.62
C PRO A 52 5.90 -6.02 9.26
N ALA A 53 5.58 -6.23 7.97
CA ALA A 53 4.22 -6.53 7.51
C ALA A 53 3.72 -7.88 8.04
N PHE A 54 4.57 -8.91 7.96
CA PHE A 54 4.26 -10.23 8.50
C PHE A 54 4.09 -10.18 10.02
N LYS A 55 4.98 -9.49 10.75
CA LYS A 55 4.87 -9.32 12.21
C LYS A 55 3.54 -8.66 12.59
N ALA A 56 3.17 -7.57 11.92
CA ALA A 56 1.90 -6.90 12.15
C ALA A 56 0.71 -7.83 11.89
N ALA A 57 0.72 -8.54 10.76
CA ALA A 57 -0.32 -9.50 10.41
C ALA A 57 -0.40 -10.68 11.39
N PHE A 58 0.75 -11.17 11.86
CA PHE A 58 0.84 -12.27 12.82
C PHE A 58 0.17 -11.90 14.14
N PHE A 59 0.52 -10.77 14.75
CA PHE A 59 -0.11 -10.35 16.01
C PHE A 59 -1.58 -9.96 15.86
N ALA A 60 -2.01 -9.52 14.68
CA ALA A 60 -3.42 -9.25 14.40
C ALA A 60 -4.26 -10.53 14.22
N SER A 61 -3.65 -11.64 13.81
CA SER A 61 -4.37 -12.88 13.44
C SER A 61 -4.16 -14.03 14.43
N MET A 62 -3.02 -14.13 15.09
CA MET A 62 -2.71 -15.17 16.07
C MET A 62 -3.19 -14.79 17.48
N GLY A 63 -4.41 -14.27 17.56
CA GLY A 63 -5.07 -13.94 18.82
C GLY A 63 -5.70 -15.16 19.49
N GLU A 64 -5.89 -15.08 20.81
CA GLU A 64 -6.48 -16.13 21.65
C GLU A 64 -7.79 -16.69 21.08
N ASN A 65 -8.66 -15.81 20.56
CA ASN A 65 -9.93 -16.21 19.96
C ASN A 65 -9.75 -17.09 18.72
N ASN A 66 -8.81 -16.75 17.83
CA ASN A 66 -8.57 -17.50 16.60
C ASN A 66 -7.89 -18.84 16.91
N VAL A 67 -6.96 -18.86 17.87
CA VAL A 67 -6.34 -20.11 18.34
C VAL A 67 -7.39 -21.04 18.94
N ARG A 68 -8.20 -20.56 19.89
CA ARG A 68 -9.29 -21.36 20.49
C ARG A 68 -10.30 -21.84 19.45
N ALA A 69 -10.65 -20.98 18.50
CA ALA A 69 -11.54 -21.36 17.40
C ALA A 69 -10.92 -22.44 16.52
N GLY A 70 -9.62 -22.37 16.22
CA GLY A 70 -8.90 -23.39 15.46
C GLY A 70 -8.93 -24.76 16.14
N PHE A 71 -8.64 -24.81 17.45
CA PHE A 71 -8.72 -26.06 18.21
C PHE A 71 -10.14 -26.63 18.29
N ARG A 72 -11.14 -25.76 18.43
CA ARG A 72 -12.55 -26.18 18.43
C ARG A 72 -12.98 -26.70 17.07
N GLN A 73 -12.55 -26.06 15.98
CA GLN A 73 -12.89 -26.47 14.62
C GLN A 73 -12.20 -27.77 14.21
N ALA A 74 -10.99 -28.02 14.71
CA ALA A 74 -10.31 -29.30 14.56
C ALA A 74 -10.91 -30.41 15.45
N GLY A 75 -11.92 -30.10 16.28
CA GLY A 75 -12.56 -31.06 17.19
C GLY A 75 -11.67 -31.51 18.34
N LEU A 76 -10.59 -30.78 18.65
CA LEU A 76 -9.60 -31.17 19.65
C LEU A 76 -9.89 -30.60 21.04
N VAL A 77 -10.28 -29.31 21.12
CA VAL A 77 -10.54 -28.64 22.41
C VAL A 77 -11.78 -27.74 22.35
N PRO A 78 -12.86 -28.06 23.10
CA PRO A 78 -13.09 -29.38 23.72
C PRO A 78 -13.13 -30.49 22.66
N PHE A 79 -12.81 -31.72 23.06
CA PHE A 79 -12.81 -32.86 22.14
C PHE A 79 -14.22 -33.12 21.62
N ASN A 80 -14.42 -32.96 20.31
CA ASN A 80 -15.69 -33.16 19.64
C ASN A 80 -15.47 -33.56 18.17
N PRO A 81 -15.44 -34.86 17.85
CA PRO A 81 -15.16 -35.35 16.49
C PRO A 81 -16.26 -35.01 15.48
N GLU A 82 -17.51 -34.78 15.93
CA GLU A 82 -18.63 -34.44 15.06
C GLU A 82 -18.40 -33.16 14.26
N VAL A 83 -17.62 -32.22 14.81
CA VAL A 83 -17.27 -30.96 14.12
C VAL A 83 -16.50 -31.20 12.82
N VAL A 84 -15.72 -32.28 12.77
CA VAL A 84 -14.95 -32.70 11.59
C VAL A 84 -15.77 -33.65 10.73
N LEU A 85 -16.40 -34.67 11.33
CA LEU A 85 -17.17 -35.68 10.60
C LEU A 85 -18.33 -35.08 9.78
N SER A 86 -19.05 -34.11 10.34
CA SER A 86 -20.15 -33.42 9.64
C SER A 86 -19.73 -32.65 8.38
N ARG A 87 -18.43 -32.31 8.23
CA ARG A 87 -17.89 -31.65 7.03
C ARG A 87 -17.52 -32.64 5.93
N LEU A 88 -17.25 -33.89 6.32
CA LEU A 88 -16.90 -34.98 5.42
C LEU A 88 -18.15 -35.60 4.77
N ASP A 89 -19.33 -35.35 5.31
CA ASP A 89 -20.61 -35.78 4.71
C ASP A 89 -20.92 -34.98 3.43
N PHE A 90 -20.50 -35.53 2.29
CA PHE A 90 -20.81 -35.00 0.97
C PHE A 90 -22.32 -35.07 0.68
N LYS A 91 -23.04 -33.96 0.87
CA LYS A 91 -24.36 -33.77 0.26
C LYS A 91 -24.21 -33.09 -1.10
N PRO A 92 -24.64 -33.71 -2.22
CA PRO A 92 -24.69 -33.03 -3.52
C PRO A 92 -25.68 -31.86 -3.42
N LYS A 93 -25.17 -30.62 -3.55
CA LYS A 93 -26.02 -29.42 -3.66
C LYS A 93 -26.56 -29.34 -5.08
N THR A 94 -27.84 -29.63 -5.26
CA THR A 94 -28.59 -29.26 -6.47
C THR A 94 -28.82 -27.74 -6.45
N PRO A 95 -28.45 -26.98 -7.48
CA PRO A 95 -28.71 -25.54 -7.53
C PRO A 95 -30.22 -25.27 -7.63
N THR A 96 -30.73 -24.42 -6.73
CA THR A 96 -32.10 -23.92 -6.74
C THR A 96 -32.35 -23.03 -7.97
N PRO A 97 -33.47 -23.17 -8.70
CA PRO A 97 -33.77 -22.31 -9.84
C PRO A 97 -34.09 -20.87 -9.40
N SER A 98 -33.62 -19.92 -10.21
CA SER A 98 -33.79 -18.47 -10.04
C SER A 98 -35.25 -18.06 -10.24
N ASN A 99 -35.90 -17.59 -9.19
CA ASN A 99 -37.21 -16.92 -9.28
C ASN A 99 -37.03 -15.49 -9.81
N SER A 100 -37.41 -15.24 -11.05
CA SER A 100 -37.61 -13.90 -11.61
C SER A 100 -38.92 -13.31 -11.10
N ARG A 101 -38.86 -12.21 -10.34
CA ARG A 101 -40.05 -11.42 -9.98
C ARG A 101 -40.49 -10.55 -11.18
N PRO A 102 -41.80 -10.43 -11.45
CA PRO A 102 -42.31 -9.49 -12.41
C PRO A 102 -42.24 -8.06 -11.85
N SER A 103 -41.75 -7.15 -12.69
CA SER A 103 -41.67 -5.72 -12.45
C SER A 103 -43.08 -5.11 -12.31
N SER A 104 -43.41 -4.65 -11.11
CA SER A 104 -44.59 -3.81 -10.89
C SER A 104 -44.30 -2.37 -11.34
N ARG A 105 -45.19 -1.87 -12.20
CA ARG A 105 -45.25 -0.49 -12.72
C ARG A 105 -45.27 0.56 -11.61
N GLY A 106 -44.58 1.67 -11.85
CA GLY A 106 -44.90 2.98 -11.25
C GLY A 106 -44.04 3.43 -10.05
N SER A 107 -42.72 3.26 -10.08
CA SER A 107 -41.85 3.98 -9.15
C SER A 107 -41.45 5.31 -9.78
N TRP A 108 -41.81 6.43 -9.14
CA TRP A 108 -41.27 7.74 -9.48
C TRP A 108 -39.74 7.69 -9.34
N ASP A 109 -39.02 7.76 -10.45
CA ASP A 109 -37.56 7.74 -10.47
C ASP A 109 -37.00 9.11 -10.05
N ALA A 110 -36.88 9.33 -8.75
CA ALA A 110 -36.05 10.40 -8.20
C ALA A 110 -34.57 10.06 -8.45
N LYS A 111 -34.03 10.50 -9.59
CA LYS A 111 -32.60 10.34 -9.90
C LYS A 111 -31.76 11.19 -8.95
N THR A 112 -30.87 10.54 -8.21
CA THR A 112 -29.99 11.19 -7.22
C THR A 112 -28.95 12.06 -7.92
N PRO A 113 -28.79 13.33 -7.52
CA PRO A 113 -27.74 14.18 -8.08
C PRO A 113 -26.37 13.60 -7.71
N THR A 114 -25.58 13.29 -8.74
CA THR A 114 -24.23 12.71 -8.64
C THR A 114 -23.13 13.76 -8.78
N THR A 115 -23.48 14.96 -9.24
CA THR A 115 -22.57 16.09 -9.42
C THR A 115 -23.04 17.32 -8.66
N ALA A 116 -22.10 18.22 -8.32
CA ALA A 116 -22.42 19.48 -7.64
C ALA A 116 -23.45 20.32 -8.43
N LEU A 117 -23.36 20.32 -9.76
CA LEU A 117 -24.28 21.04 -10.64
C LEU A 117 -25.71 20.46 -10.59
N GLU A 118 -25.85 19.14 -10.55
CA GLU A 118 -27.15 18.48 -10.36
C GLU A 118 -27.74 18.79 -8.98
N GLY A 119 -26.90 18.88 -7.94
CA GLY A 119 -27.31 19.30 -6.60
C GLY A 119 -27.88 20.72 -6.58
N VAL A 120 -27.22 21.68 -7.25
CA VAL A 120 -27.68 23.07 -7.37
C VAL A 120 -28.99 23.18 -8.15
N ARG A 121 -29.12 22.43 -9.26
CA ARG A 121 -30.36 22.38 -10.05
C ARG A 121 -31.53 21.79 -9.26
N SER A 122 -31.28 20.72 -8.50
CA SER A 122 -32.27 20.10 -7.63
C SER A 122 -32.73 21.04 -6.51
N ALA A 123 -31.80 21.71 -5.83
CA ALA A 123 -32.10 22.70 -4.79
C ALA A 123 -32.92 23.89 -5.34
N SER A 124 -32.61 24.33 -6.56
CA SER A 124 -33.35 25.40 -7.24
C SER A 124 -34.78 24.97 -7.61
N SER A 125 -34.96 23.72 -8.01
CA SER A 125 -36.28 23.13 -8.29
C SER A 125 -37.13 22.98 -7.03
N LEU A 126 -36.52 22.54 -5.92
CA LEU A 126 -37.15 22.47 -4.59
C LEU A 126 -37.58 23.87 -4.11
N LYS A 127 -36.71 24.88 -4.23
CA LYS A 127 -37.02 26.27 -3.85
C LYS A 127 -38.23 26.82 -4.62
N LYS A 128 -38.32 26.53 -5.92
CA LYS A 128 -39.47 26.91 -6.75
C LYS A 128 -40.76 26.19 -6.33
N LYS A 129 -40.68 24.89 -6.01
CA LYS A 129 -41.83 24.11 -5.51
C LYS A 129 -42.34 24.61 -4.15
N ILE A 130 -41.43 24.98 -3.25
CA ILE A 130 -41.77 25.58 -1.95
C ILE A 130 -42.45 26.95 -2.14
N GLN A 131 -41.95 27.77 -3.06
CA GLN A 131 -42.54 29.10 -3.35
C GLN A 131 -43.94 29.02 -3.99
N ALA A 132 -44.21 27.97 -4.78
CA ALA A 132 -45.49 27.77 -5.46
C ALA A 132 -46.55 27.07 -4.58
N HIS A 133 -46.22 26.69 -3.35
CA HIS A 133 -47.10 25.90 -2.52
C HIS A 133 -48.10 26.78 -1.74
N GLN A 134 -49.36 26.79 -2.17
CA GLN A 134 -50.49 27.33 -1.41
C GLN A 134 -51.53 26.21 -1.20
N GLY A 135 -51.72 25.78 0.05
CA GLY A 135 -52.93 25.03 0.49
C GLY A 135 -52.94 23.49 0.43
N SER A 136 -51.88 22.79 0.00
CA SER A 136 -51.85 21.30 0.00
C SER A 136 -51.07 20.69 1.18
N SER A 137 -51.13 19.36 1.37
CA SER A 137 -50.34 18.66 2.39
C SER A 137 -48.82 18.75 2.08
N PRO A 138 -47.95 19.10 3.06
CA PRO A 138 -46.52 19.29 2.86
C PRO A 138 -45.69 18.00 2.69
N THR A 139 -46.33 16.83 2.77
CA THR A 139 -45.68 15.50 2.67
C THR A 139 -44.76 15.34 1.45
N PRO A 140 -45.14 15.77 0.23
CA PRO A 140 -44.27 15.69 -0.95
C PRO A 140 -43.02 16.58 -0.87
N MET A 141 -43.01 17.61 -0.01
CA MET A 141 -41.82 18.45 0.20
C MET A 141 -40.83 17.82 1.18
N TYR A 142 -41.31 17.15 2.22
CA TYR A 142 -40.44 16.45 3.18
C TYR A 142 -39.66 15.31 2.53
N GLU A 143 -40.26 14.59 1.59
CA GLU A 143 -39.58 13.54 0.82
C GLU A 143 -38.41 14.08 -0.02
N VAL A 144 -38.58 15.27 -0.61
CA VAL A 144 -37.50 15.90 -1.41
C VAL A 144 -36.35 16.37 -0.50
N ILE A 145 -36.68 16.90 0.68
CA ILE A 145 -35.67 17.31 1.69
C ILE A 145 -34.91 16.08 2.19
N ASP A 146 -35.59 14.99 2.55
CA ASP A 146 -34.96 13.76 3.02
C ASP A 146 -34.06 13.14 1.95
N PHE A 147 -34.50 13.13 0.69
CA PHE A 147 -33.69 12.68 -0.42
C PHE A 147 -32.42 13.52 -0.62
N GLN A 148 -32.54 14.85 -0.51
CA GLN A 148 -31.40 15.74 -0.63
C GLN A 148 -30.42 15.56 0.54
N ALA A 149 -30.93 15.39 1.77
CA ALA A 149 -30.12 15.09 2.95
C ALA A 149 -29.34 13.78 2.78
N ARG A 150 -29.98 12.72 2.27
CA ARG A 150 -29.32 11.45 1.92
C ARG A 150 -28.24 11.62 0.84
N GLY A 151 -28.49 12.46 -0.16
CA GLY A 151 -27.53 12.79 -1.21
C GLY A 151 -26.29 13.50 -0.66
N ILE A 152 -26.49 14.54 0.16
CA ILE A 152 -25.41 15.28 0.83
C ILE A 152 -24.59 14.35 1.72
N SER A 153 -25.25 13.49 2.51
CA SER A 153 -24.56 12.52 3.37
C SER A 153 -23.66 11.58 2.58
N LYS A 154 -24.14 11.06 1.44
CA LYS A 154 -23.33 10.19 0.57
C LYS A 154 -22.12 10.93 -0.04
N LEU A 155 -22.30 12.17 -0.48
CA LEU A 155 -21.21 13.00 -0.99
C LEU A 155 -20.17 13.33 0.10
N ALA A 156 -20.62 13.65 1.31
CA ALA A 156 -19.76 13.88 2.46
C ALA A 156 -18.91 12.63 2.80
N HIS A 157 -19.51 11.44 2.77
CA HIS A 157 -18.76 10.20 2.95
C HIS A 157 -17.70 10.00 1.85
N ARG A 158 -18.06 10.23 0.58
CA ARG A 158 -17.10 10.13 -0.53
C ARG A 158 -15.97 11.13 -0.38
N LEU A 159 -16.27 12.37 0.00
CA LEU A 159 -15.27 13.41 0.26
C LEU A 159 -14.30 12.95 1.36
N ALA A 160 -14.81 12.45 2.48
CA ALA A 160 -13.98 11.97 3.59
C ALA A 160 -13.04 10.83 3.15
N ILE A 161 -13.52 9.90 2.31
CA ILE A 161 -12.69 8.83 1.74
C ILE A 161 -11.59 9.41 0.85
N VAL A 162 -11.94 10.29 -0.09
CA VAL A 162 -10.99 10.91 -1.02
C VAL A 162 -9.95 11.75 -0.29
N GLU A 163 -10.34 12.47 0.76
CA GLU A 163 -9.42 13.22 1.62
C GLU A 163 -8.46 12.29 2.36
N ALA A 164 -8.97 11.18 2.93
CA ALA A 164 -8.14 10.20 3.61
C ALA A 164 -7.13 9.54 2.66
N GLU A 165 -7.54 9.22 1.42
CA GLU A 165 -6.66 8.70 0.38
C GLU A 165 -5.62 9.72 -0.06
N ASN A 166 -6.00 10.99 -0.26
CA ASN A 166 -5.06 12.06 -0.58
C ASN A 166 -4.00 12.24 0.51
N ARG A 167 -4.39 12.19 1.80
CA ARG A 167 -3.43 12.24 2.91
C ARG A 167 -2.44 11.07 2.87
N LYS A 168 -2.92 9.85 2.61
CA LYS A 168 -2.07 8.65 2.47
C LYS A 168 -1.11 8.76 1.27
N LEU A 169 -1.57 9.26 0.13
CA LEU A 169 -0.72 9.45 -1.05
C LEU A 169 0.37 10.49 -0.78
N ARG A 170 0.03 11.63 -0.17
CA ARG A 170 1.00 12.68 0.18
C ARG A 170 2.07 12.19 1.15
N THR A 171 1.67 11.46 2.19
CA THR A 171 2.62 10.86 3.14
C THR A 171 3.52 9.81 2.47
N GLY A 172 2.96 8.97 1.58
CA GLY A 172 3.74 8.02 0.78
C GLY A 172 4.79 8.69 -0.11
N ILE A 173 4.41 9.77 -0.81
CA ILE A 173 5.35 10.58 -1.62
C ILE A 173 6.49 11.14 -0.77
N GLU A 174 6.19 11.62 0.44
CA GLU A 174 7.21 12.14 1.37
C GLU A 174 8.20 11.05 1.78
N VAL A 175 7.72 9.85 2.14
CA VAL A 175 8.56 8.71 2.49
C VAL A 175 9.45 8.30 1.32
N LEU A 176 8.89 8.19 0.11
CA LEU A 176 9.66 7.86 -1.09
C LEU A 176 10.70 8.94 -1.43
N SER A 177 10.37 10.22 -1.21
CA SER A 177 11.31 11.33 -1.36
C SER A 177 12.47 11.21 -0.37
N LYS A 178 12.20 10.93 0.91
CA LYS A 178 13.22 10.69 1.94
C LYS A 178 14.11 9.50 1.58
N ARG A 179 13.53 8.37 1.15
CA ARG A 179 14.27 7.18 0.68
C ARG A 179 15.19 7.51 -0.50
N ARG A 180 14.70 8.25 -1.51
CA ARG A 180 15.50 8.69 -2.65
C ARG A 180 16.66 9.60 -2.23
N ARG A 181 16.42 10.55 -1.32
CA ARG A 181 17.47 11.42 -0.76
C ARG A 181 18.52 10.60 0.00
N ALA A 182 18.11 9.69 0.88
CA ALA A 182 19.03 8.82 1.63
C ALA A 182 19.89 7.93 0.70
N LYS A 183 19.29 7.32 -0.33
CA LYS A 183 20.03 6.55 -1.35
C LYS A 183 21.03 7.43 -2.09
N LYS A 184 20.67 8.67 -2.44
CA LYS A 184 21.57 9.64 -3.09
C LYS A 184 22.71 10.08 -2.16
N THR A 185 22.43 10.33 -0.88
CA THR A 185 23.46 10.64 0.12
C THR A 185 24.42 9.46 0.31
N ARG A 186 23.91 8.23 0.38
CA ARG A 186 24.74 7.01 0.43
C ARG A 186 25.61 6.84 -0.81
N LEU A 187 25.12 7.15 -2.01
CA LEU A 187 25.93 7.14 -3.24
C LEU A 187 26.99 8.25 -3.26
N ARG A 188 26.73 9.39 -2.61
CA ARG A 188 27.72 10.47 -2.46
C ARG A 188 28.79 10.15 -1.42
N LEU A 189 28.43 9.48 -0.32
CA LEU A 189 29.38 8.95 0.66
C LEU A 189 30.11 7.70 0.15
N GLY A 190 29.48 6.93 -0.73
CA GLY A 190 30.04 5.74 -1.38
C GLY A 190 30.77 6.08 -2.67
N GLY A 191 31.75 6.99 -2.60
CA GLY A 191 32.75 7.11 -3.66
C GLY A 191 33.61 5.85 -3.75
N SER A 192 34.22 5.60 -4.91
CA SER A 192 35.34 4.66 -5.03
C SER A 192 36.39 5.04 -4.00
N LEU A 193 36.62 4.19 -2.99
CA LEU A 193 37.70 4.38 -2.03
C LEU A 193 39.01 4.26 -2.82
N ASN A 194 39.69 5.39 -3.01
CA ASN A 194 41.01 5.35 -3.62
C ASN A 194 41.96 4.74 -2.58
N THR A 195 42.94 3.94 -3.01
CA THR A 195 43.89 3.29 -2.09
C THR A 195 44.58 4.27 -1.14
N ALA A 196 44.80 5.51 -1.59
CA ALA A 196 45.33 6.61 -0.78
C ALA A 196 44.39 7.07 0.37
N GLU A 197 43.07 6.98 0.20
CA GLU A 197 42.09 7.32 1.25
C GLU A 197 41.95 6.18 2.28
N ALA A 198 42.26 4.93 1.88
CA ALA A 198 42.30 3.78 2.78
C ALA A 198 43.48 3.84 3.76
N GLU A 199 44.66 4.28 3.28
CA GLU A 199 45.86 4.44 4.12
C GLU A 199 45.72 5.60 5.11
N ALA A 200 45.03 6.69 4.74
CA ALA A 200 44.77 7.81 5.65
C ALA A 200 43.89 7.43 6.85
N LEU A 201 42.94 6.52 6.67
CA LEU A 201 42.05 6.03 7.73
C LEU A 201 42.73 5.03 8.70
N GLN A 202 43.93 4.54 8.36
CA GLN A 202 44.72 3.68 9.24
C GLN A 202 45.57 4.48 10.23
N VAL A 203 45.79 5.77 9.97
CA VAL A 203 46.57 6.67 10.85
C VAL A 203 45.70 7.31 11.94
N GLU A 204 44.40 7.51 11.72
CA GLU A 204 43.49 8.16 12.69
C GLU A 204 42.92 7.25 13.79
N LYS A 205 43.38 6.00 13.93
CA LYS A 205 42.94 5.09 15.02
C LYS A 205 43.87 5.07 16.24
N GLY A 206 44.71 6.10 16.39
CA GLY A 206 45.53 6.33 17.58
C GLY A 206 45.26 7.70 18.19
N GLY A 207 44.17 7.85 18.94
CA GLY A 207 43.89 9.07 19.70
C GLY A 207 42.53 9.02 20.40
N VAL A 208 42.56 8.87 21.73
CA VAL A 208 41.40 8.87 22.62
C VAL A 208 41.25 10.26 23.26
N ASP A 209 39.99 10.64 23.50
CA ASP A 209 39.45 11.69 24.38
C ASP A 209 39.64 13.18 24.05
N ALA A 210 38.51 13.89 23.90
CA ALA A 210 38.00 14.85 24.89
C ALA A 210 36.67 15.47 24.41
N GLY A 211 35.81 15.86 25.36
CA GLY A 211 34.40 16.19 25.14
C GLY A 211 34.09 17.61 24.65
N GLY A 212 32.80 17.94 24.60
CA GLY A 212 32.32 19.30 24.37
C GLY A 212 30.93 19.37 23.75
N GLU A 213 29.92 19.68 24.57
CA GLU A 213 28.56 20.05 24.18
C GLU A 213 28.54 21.40 23.44
N ASN A 214 27.67 21.58 22.43
CA ASN A 214 26.62 22.63 22.39
C ASN A 214 25.88 22.79 21.03
N ASN A 215 24.67 23.32 21.17
CA ASN A 215 23.48 23.54 20.33
C ASN A 215 23.68 24.23 18.93
N PRO A 216 22.69 24.15 18.00
CA PRO A 216 22.82 24.53 16.60
C PRO A 216 22.44 25.98 16.34
N GLN A 217 23.20 26.66 15.49
CA GLN A 217 22.80 27.95 14.95
C GLN A 217 23.11 28.07 13.45
N LYS A 218 22.11 28.61 12.76
CA LYS A 218 22.08 28.96 11.34
C LYS A 218 23.25 29.87 10.98
N GLU A 219 23.84 29.61 9.83
CA GLU A 219 24.54 30.48 8.86
C GLU A 219 25.42 29.52 8.03
N GLY A 220 25.69 29.66 6.74
CA GLY A 220 25.50 30.69 5.75
C GLY A 220 25.90 30.05 4.42
N ARG A 221 25.49 30.68 3.33
CA ARG A 221 25.76 30.30 1.95
C ARG A 221 27.26 30.38 1.67
N THR A 222 27.92 29.25 1.42
CA THR A 222 29.28 29.23 0.85
C THR A 222 29.21 29.08 -0.66
N GLU A 223 29.54 30.17 -1.34
CA GLU A 223 29.91 30.22 -2.76
C GLU A 223 31.32 29.63 -2.94
N GLY A 224 31.57 28.97 -4.07
CA GLY A 224 32.93 28.54 -4.47
C GLY A 224 33.12 27.04 -4.70
N ALA A 225 32.56 26.51 -5.79
CA ALA A 225 33.14 25.35 -6.46
C ALA A 225 33.06 25.61 -7.97
N GLU A 226 34.22 25.79 -8.60
CA GLU A 226 34.33 26.01 -10.05
C GLU A 226 33.57 24.90 -10.82
N PRO A 227 32.83 25.24 -11.88
CA PRO A 227 32.16 24.24 -12.69
C PRO A 227 33.23 23.39 -13.40
N ARG A 228 33.33 22.10 -13.00
CA ARG A 228 34.19 21.11 -13.66
C ARG A 228 34.04 21.24 -15.18
N ALA A 229 35.16 21.52 -15.87
CA ALA A 229 35.17 21.67 -17.32
C ALA A 229 34.52 20.44 -17.99
N ARG A 230 33.55 20.69 -18.88
CA ARG A 230 32.88 19.61 -19.63
C ARG A 230 33.90 18.90 -20.50
N ARG A 231 33.99 17.57 -20.36
CA ARG A 231 34.86 16.69 -21.15
C ARG A 231 34.07 16.06 -22.29
N CYS A 232 34.73 15.84 -23.43
CA CYS A 232 34.17 15.14 -24.56
C CYS A 232 33.87 13.68 -24.21
N GLY A 233 32.66 13.20 -24.51
CA GLY A 233 32.25 11.82 -24.24
C GLY A 233 32.97 10.77 -25.10
N ASN A 234 33.60 11.17 -26.20
CA ASN A 234 34.27 10.26 -27.13
C ASN A 234 35.77 10.09 -26.83
N CYS A 235 36.47 11.17 -26.44
CA CYS A 235 37.92 11.15 -26.20
C CYS A 235 38.35 11.64 -24.79
N GLY A 236 37.42 12.08 -23.95
CA GLY A 236 37.69 12.53 -22.57
C GLY A 236 38.41 13.88 -22.42
N LYS A 237 38.80 14.52 -23.53
CA LYS A 237 39.47 15.83 -23.53
C LYS A 237 38.46 16.98 -23.35
N SER A 238 38.87 18.05 -22.67
CA SER A 238 38.09 19.30 -22.53
C SER A 238 38.30 20.21 -23.75
N GLY A 239 37.35 21.12 -24.01
CA GLY A 239 37.46 22.12 -25.10
C GLY A 239 36.63 21.81 -26.36
N HIS A 240 36.03 20.62 -26.45
CA HIS A 240 35.10 20.26 -27.53
C HIS A 240 34.05 19.25 -27.02
N ASN A 241 33.00 19.02 -27.80
CA ASN A 241 31.96 18.03 -27.48
C ASN A 241 32.06 16.81 -28.43
N ALA A 242 31.31 15.74 -28.13
CA ALA A 242 31.40 14.49 -28.88
C ALA A 242 31.06 14.61 -30.38
N ARG A 243 30.31 15.65 -30.80
CA ARG A 243 29.92 15.88 -32.19
C ARG A 243 31.01 16.58 -33.02
N THR A 244 31.95 17.25 -32.35
CA THR A 244 33.07 17.97 -32.97
C THR A 244 34.39 17.30 -32.61
N CYS A 245 34.36 15.99 -32.34
CA CYS A 245 35.52 15.21 -31.94
C CYS A 245 36.18 14.62 -33.19
N GLU A 246 37.35 15.13 -33.57
CA GLU A 246 38.09 14.72 -34.78
C GLU A 246 38.87 13.40 -34.64
N VAL A 247 38.53 12.57 -33.64
CA VAL A 247 39.23 11.29 -33.43
C VAL A 247 38.63 10.25 -34.38
N VAL A 248 39.35 9.97 -35.46
CA VAL A 248 39.14 8.81 -36.34
C VAL A 248 39.70 7.59 -35.60
N TRP A 249 38.87 6.55 -35.44
CA TRP A 249 39.32 5.25 -34.95
C TRP A 249 39.74 4.43 -36.16
N ASP A 250 41.04 4.29 -36.38
CA ASP A 250 41.57 3.26 -37.28
C ASP A 250 41.33 1.90 -36.62
N SER A 251 40.55 1.06 -37.29
CA SER A 251 40.33 -0.33 -36.90
C SER A 251 41.36 -1.15 -37.64
N ASP A 252 42.54 -1.35 -37.03
CA ASP A 252 43.53 -2.28 -37.55
C ASP A 252 43.06 -3.73 -37.33
N GLU A 253 42.96 -4.45 -38.45
CA GLU A 253 42.81 -5.89 -38.56
C GLU A 253 44.02 -6.60 -37.95
N GLU A 254 43.80 -7.75 -37.28
CA GLU A 254 44.77 -8.85 -37.36
C GLU A 254 44.05 -10.21 -37.37
N GLU A 255 44.26 -10.87 -38.51
CA GLU A 255 44.04 -12.26 -38.86
C GLU A 255 45.12 -13.16 -38.22
N GLY A 256 44.80 -14.39 -37.80
CA GLY A 256 45.82 -15.29 -37.26
C GLY A 256 45.32 -16.65 -36.78
N ASP A 257 44.83 -17.48 -37.69
CA ASP A 257 44.67 -18.94 -37.50
C ASP A 257 45.95 -19.67 -37.94
N LYS A 258 46.64 -20.32 -37.00
CA LYS A 258 47.36 -21.60 -37.17
C LYS A 258 47.94 -22.12 -35.85
#